data_AF-A0A257WEM6-F1
#
_entry.id   AF-A0A257WEM6-F1
#
_cell.length_a   1.000
_cell.length_b   1.000
_cell.length_c   1.000
_cell.angle_alpha   90.00
_cell.angle_beta   90.00
_cell.angle_gamma   90.00
#
_symmetry.space_group_name_H-M   'P 1'
#
loop_
_entity.id
_entity.type
_entity.pdbx_description
1 polymer ?
#
loop_
_entity_poly.entity_id
_entity_poly.type
_entity_poly.pdbx_seq_one_letter_code
_entity_poly.pdbx_strand_id
1 'polypeptide(L)'
;MKKMLIAGFLLFTLSVGAQKNVVPVTQSPLTGIPLPTTAKLDKRGLSITLSKSLMEIESKTYQTKLKSAEILTMPPEKAGGPGLSLIQQQLTEAGWALTPCSTKDYYWLYRNNQYVLAYLFFAKKETTLYF
;
A
#
# COMPACT_ATOMS: atom_id res chain seq x y z
N MET A 1 -17.16 -52.87 -31.69
CA MET A 1 -17.72 -51.89 -30.72
C MET A 1 -17.16 -52.15 -29.32
N LYS A 2 -16.09 -51.47 -28.88
CA LYS A 2 -15.65 -51.51 -27.47
C LYS A 2 -15.13 -50.14 -27.02
N LYS A 3 -16.10 -49.43 -26.43
CA LYS A 3 -16.11 -48.37 -25.41
C LYS A 3 -14.76 -47.73 -25.02
N MET A 4 -14.65 -46.44 -25.35
CA MET A 4 -13.84 -45.43 -24.67
C MET A 4 -14.10 -45.47 -23.16
N LEU A 5 -13.07 -45.32 -22.33
CA LEU A 5 -13.26 -45.01 -20.92
C LEU A 5 -12.12 -44.13 -20.37
N ILE A 6 -12.43 -42.84 -20.41
CA ILE A 6 -12.19 -41.82 -19.37
C ILE A 6 -10.73 -41.55 -18.99
N ALA A 7 -10.16 -40.53 -19.66
CA ALA A 7 -9.01 -39.79 -19.18
C ALA A 7 -9.33 -39.14 -17.84
N GLY A 8 -8.54 -39.48 -16.82
CA GLY A 8 -8.64 -38.94 -15.47
C GLY A 8 -8.41 -37.43 -15.47
N PHE A 9 -9.48 -36.68 -15.21
CA PHE A 9 -9.40 -35.26 -14.92
C PHE A 9 -8.82 -35.11 -13.51
N LEU A 10 -7.51 -34.87 -13.45
CA LEU A 10 -6.76 -34.54 -12.23
C LEU A 10 -7.34 -33.24 -11.66
N LEU A 11 -8.30 -33.36 -10.75
CA LEU A 11 -8.77 -32.25 -9.93
C LEU A 11 -7.67 -31.93 -8.92
N PHE A 12 -6.72 -31.07 -9.34
CA PHE A 12 -5.85 -30.38 -8.41
C PHE A 12 -6.72 -29.55 -7.47
N THR A 13 -6.86 -30.03 -6.24
CA THR A 13 -7.31 -29.24 -5.11
C THR A 13 -6.26 -28.17 -4.84
N LEU A 14 -6.38 -27.03 -5.53
CA LEU A 14 -5.63 -25.83 -5.19
C LEU A 14 -6.04 -25.45 -3.78
N SER A 15 -5.20 -25.81 -2.82
CA SER A 15 -5.32 -25.40 -1.43
C SER A 15 -5.34 -23.87 -1.43
N VAL A 16 -6.48 -23.31 -1.03
CA VAL A 16 -6.72 -21.87 -0.90
C VAL A 16 -5.80 -21.34 0.21
N GLY A 17 -4.56 -21.02 -0.15
CA GLY A 17 -3.61 -20.25 0.66
C GLY A 17 -3.78 -18.74 0.50
N ALA A 18 -4.99 -18.29 0.14
CA ALA A 18 -5.27 -16.90 -0.16
C ALA A 18 -5.25 -16.07 1.14
N GLN A 19 -4.31 -15.12 1.21
CA GLN A 19 -4.21 -13.99 2.17
C GLN A 19 -3.26 -14.11 3.39
N LYS A 20 -2.26 -14.99 3.42
CA LYS A 20 -1.27 -15.00 4.53
C LYS A 20 -0.49 -13.68 4.71
N ASN A 21 -0.45 -12.83 3.70
CA ASN A 21 0.41 -11.65 3.65
C ASN A 21 -0.33 -10.31 3.72
N VAL A 22 -1.61 -10.28 4.08
CA VAL A 22 -2.31 -9.03 4.42
C VAL A 22 -2.60 -9.07 5.91
N VAL A 23 -1.93 -8.21 6.68
CA VAL A 23 -1.94 -8.29 8.16
C VAL A 23 -2.49 -7.01 8.78
N PRO A 24 -3.28 -7.09 9.86
CA PRO A 24 -3.73 -5.90 10.57
C PRO A 24 -2.53 -5.17 11.20
N VAL A 25 -2.58 -3.84 11.20
CA VAL A 25 -1.56 -2.98 11.80
C VAL A 25 -2.20 -1.76 12.44
N THR A 26 -1.64 -1.27 13.54
CA THR A 26 -2.10 -0.07 14.26
C THR A 26 -1.18 1.14 14.05
N GLN A 27 -0.06 0.95 13.36
CA GLN A 27 0.93 1.98 13.07
C GLN A 27 1.64 1.63 11.76
N SER A 28 2.06 2.63 10.97
CA SER A 28 2.94 2.43 9.81
C SER A 28 4.35 2.06 10.28
N PRO A 29 4.89 0.88 9.90
CA PRO A 29 6.29 0.54 10.14
C PRO A 29 7.28 1.56 9.58
N LEU A 30 7.02 2.15 8.42
CA LEU A 30 7.96 3.04 7.76
C LEU A 30 7.94 4.48 8.30
N THR A 31 6.74 5.04 8.50
CA THR A 31 6.58 6.45 8.89
C THR A 31 6.34 6.64 10.38
N GLY A 32 5.80 5.62 11.05
CA GLY A 32 5.44 5.66 12.46
C GLY A 32 4.10 6.33 12.75
N ILE A 33 3.31 6.70 11.74
CA ILE A 33 1.98 7.31 12.00
C ILE A 33 1.01 6.27 12.59
N PRO A 34 0.15 6.67 13.54
CA PRO A 34 -0.90 5.80 14.04
C PRO A 34 -1.95 5.54 12.96
N LEU A 35 -2.51 4.34 12.95
CA LEU A 35 -3.50 3.88 11.99
C LEU A 35 -4.79 3.42 12.71
N PRO A 36 -5.96 3.49 12.05
CA PRO A 36 -7.18 2.94 12.61
C PRO A 36 -7.03 1.42 12.83
N THR A 37 -7.76 0.87 13.81
CA THR A 37 -7.68 -0.56 14.20
C THR A 37 -8.04 -1.54 13.08
N THR A 38 -8.73 -1.06 12.04
CA THR A 38 -9.12 -1.81 10.85
C THR A 38 -8.10 -1.72 9.71
N ALA A 39 -7.01 -0.98 9.90
CA ALA A 39 -5.97 -0.83 8.89
C ALA A 39 -5.20 -2.13 8.68
N LYS A 40 -4.76 -2.33 7.43
CA LYS A 40 -4.06 -3.52 6.97
C LYS A 40 -2.81 -3.13 6.21
N LEU A 41 -1.74 -3.89 6.43
CA LEU A 41 -0.50 -3.83 5.67
C LEU A 41 -0.47 -4.97 4.65
N ASP A 42 -0.33 -4.63 3.37
CA ASP A 42 -0.16 -5.61 2.30
C ASP A 42 1.32 -5.94 2.09
N LYS A 43 1.69 -7.16 2.47
CA LYS A 43 3.04 -7.74 2.33
C LYS A 43 3.16 -8.68 1.13
N ARG A 44 2.15 -8.76 0.26
CA ARG A 44 2.23 -9.61 -0.94
C ARG A 44 3.28 -9.04 -1.89
N GLY A 45 4.28 -9.85 -2.25
CA GLY A 45 5.40 -9.40 -3.09
C GLY A 45 4.97 -8.76 -4.41
N LEU A 46 3.93 -9.30 -5.07
CA LEU A 46 3.39 -8.70 -6.29
C LEU A 46 2.78 -7.31 -6.03
N SER A 47 2.02 -7.13 -4.95
CA SER A 47 1.46 -5.82 -4.58
C SER A 47 2.56 -4.80 -4.32
N ILE A 48 3.61 -5.19 -3.57
CA ILE A 48 4.77 -4.34 -3.27
C ILE A 48 5.47 -3.92 -4.57
N THR A 49 5.74 -4.87 -5.46
CA THR A 49 6.39 -4.59 -6.74
C THR A 49 5.57 -3.63 -7.59
N LEU A 50 4.26 -3.86 -7.72
CA LEU A 50 3.38 -2.97 -8.50
C LEU A 50 3.29 -1.56 -7.90
N SER A 51 3.23 -1.46 -6.58
CA SER A 51 3.20 -0.17 -5.88
C SER A 51 4.50 0.60 -6.07
N LYS A 52 5.64 -0.09 -5.97
CA LYS A 52 6.95 0.48 -6.29
C LYS A 52 7.00 0.97 -7.74
N SER A 53 6.54 0.17 -8.70
CA SER A 53 6.51 0.57 -10.11
C SER A 53 5.61 1.77 -10.37
N LEU A 54 4.46 1.86 -9.69
CA LEU A 54 3.57 3.01 -9.74
C LEU A 54 4.29 4.28 -9.25
N MET A 55 4.93 4.20 -8.08
CA MET A 55 5.60 5.34 -7.45
C MET A 55 6.91 5.72 -8.14
N GLU A 56 7.57 4.78 -8.83
CA GLU A 56 8.77 5.04 -9.62
C GLU A 56 8.53 6.00 -10.78
N ILE A 57 7.28 6.12 -11.27
CA ILE A 57 6.93 7.11 -12.30
C ILE A 57 7.23 8.52 -11.78
N GLU A 58 6.81 8.82 -10.56
CA GLU A 58 7.07 10.12 -9.93
C GLU A 58 8.52 10.24 -9.46
N SER A 59 9.11 9.18 -8.88
CA SER A 59 10.48 9.25 -8.37
C SER A 59 11.52 9.49 -9.49
N LYS A 60 11.25 9.04 -10.71
CA LYS A 60 12.10 9.28 -11.89
C LYS A 60 12.19 10.74 -12.28
N THR A 61 11.14 11.53 -12.07
CA THR A 61 11.16 12.99 -12.27
C THR A 61 12.27 13.65 -11.42
N TYR A 62 12.58 13.05 -10.27
CA TYR A 62 13.63 13.47 -9.34
C TYR A 62 14.90 12.60 -9.41
N GLN A 63 15.08 11.84 -10.49
CA GLN A 63 16.23 10.97 -10.74
C GLN A 63 16.56 10.00 -9.59
N THR A 64 15.53 9.61 -8.82
CA THR A 64 15.67 8.79 -7.61
C THR A 64 15.04 7.41 -7.82
N LYS A 65 15.65 6.37 -7.22
CA LYS A 65 15.11 5.01 -7.19
C LYS A 65 14.57 4.67 -5.81
N LEU A 66 13.38 4.10 -5.77
CA LEU A 66 12.78 3.61 -4.53
C LEU A 66 13.46 2.30 -4.09
N LYS A 67 13.71 2.15 -2.78
CA LYS A 67 14.35 0.94 -2.24
C LYS A 67 13.30 -0.14 -1.96
N SER A 68 12.29 0.23 -1.18
CA SER A 68 11.15 -0.59 -0.78
C SER A 68 9.85 0.17 -1.02
N ALA A 69 8.71 -0.51 -0.86
CA ALA A 69 7.41 0.12 -0.80
C ALA A 69 6.60 -0.48 0.37
N GLU A 70 5.81 0.36 1.03
CA GLU A 70 4.82 0.00 2.04
C GLU A 70 3.42 0.33 1.54
N ILE A 71 2.46 -0.57 1.77
CA ILE A 71 1.08 -0.41 1.30
C ILE A 71 0.14 -0.60 2.47
N LEU A 72 -0.57 0.46 2.83
CA LEU A 72 -1.52 0.45 3.94
C LEU A 72 -2.92 0.72 3.40
N THR A 73 -3.86 -0.15 3.74
CA THR A 73 -5.27 0.01 3.38
C THR A 73 -6.10 0.25 4.63
N MET A 74 -7.00 1.22 4.58
CA MET A 74 -7.87 1.61 5.69
C MET A 74 -9.29 1.92 5.18
N PRO A 75 -10.29 2.04 6.07
CA PRO A 75 -11.63 2.44 5.66
C PRO A 75 -11.61 3.77 4.89
N PRO A 76 -12.58 4.00 4.00
CA PRO A 76 -12.72 5.29 3.34
C PRO A 76 -13.12 6.35 4.38
N GLU A 77 -12.81 7.61 4.09
CA GLU A 77 -13.10 8.74 5.00
C GLU A 77 -14.57 8.78 5.44
N LYS A 78 -15.50 8.55 4.51
CA LYS A 78 -16.95 8.51 4.77
C LYS A 78 -17.39 7.39 5.72
N ALA A 79 -16.56 6.36 5.92
CA ALA A 79 -16.82 5.25 6.84
C ALA A 79 -15.96 5.34 8.12
N GLY A 80 -15.45 6.54 8.45
CA GLY A 80 -14.64 6.77 9.63
C GLY A 80 -13.13 6.51 9.45
N GLY A 81 -12.68 6.37 8.20
CA GLY A 81 -11.25 6.39 7.89
C GLY A 81 -10.66 7.81 7.97
N PRO A 82 -9.33 7.95 8.03
CA PRO A 82 -8.71 9.27 8.05
C PRO A 82 -8.75 9.94 6.67
N GLY A 83 -9.09 11.22 6.65
CA GLY A 83 -8.97 12.09 5.48
C GLY A 83 -7.56 12.63 5.29
N LEU A 84 -7.31 13.32 4.17
CA LEU A 84 -5.99 13.87 3.82
C LEU A 84 -5.38 14.74 4.92
N SER A 85 -6.16 15.68 5.47
CA SER A 85 -5.67 16.62 6.50
C SER A 85 -5.20 15.91 7.77
N LEU A 86 -5.91 14.86 8.20
CA LEU A 86 -5.53 14.09 9.38
C LEU A 86 -4.23 13.31 9.14
N ILE A 87 -4.06 12.72 7.96
CA ILE A 87 -2.84 11.98 7.62
C ILE A 87 -1.63 12.93 7.55
N GLN A 88 -1.79 14.10 6.94
CA GLN A 88 -0.74 15.13 6.90
C GLN A 88 -0.38 15.65 8.30
N GLN A 89 -1.39 15.86 9.14
CA GLN A 89 -1.18 16.23 10.54
C GLN A 89 -0.39 15.15 11.29
N GLN A 90 -0.80 13.88 11.20
CA GLN A 90 -0.12 12.77 11.86
C GLN A 90 1.32 12.58 11.37
N LEU A 91 1.59 12.79 10.07
CA LEU A 91 2.95 12.79 9.52
C LEU A 91 3.78 13.91 10.12
N THR A 92 3.23 15.12 10.21
CA THR A 92 3.90 16.28 10.81
C THR A 92 4.19 16.06 12.29
N GLU A 93 3.23 15.53 13.06
CA GLU A 93 3.38 15.17 14.48
C GLU A 93 4.42 14.06 14.68
N ALA A 94 4.55 13.14 13.72
CA ALA A 94 5.61 12.14 13.69
C ALA A 94 6.98 12.72 13.24
N GLY A 95 7.08 14.03 13.05
CA GLY A 95 8.32 14.75 12.72
C GLY A 95 8.70 14.73 11.24
N TRP A 96 7.77 14.40 10.34
CA TRP A 96 8.01 14.48 8.90
C TRP A 96 7.75 15.91 8.39
N ALA A 97 8.67 16.43 7.59
CA ALA A 97 8.39 17.56 6.72
C ALA A 97 7.74 17.05 5.42
N LEU A 98 6.64 17.67 5.00
CA LEU A 98 5.88 17.30 3.81
C LEU A 98 6.08 18.35 2.71
N THR A 99 6.52 17.90 1.53
CA THR A 99 6.62 18.74 0.34
C THR A 99 5.75 18.13 -0.76
N PRO A 100 4.71 18.84 -1.25
CA PRO A 100 3.89 18.33 -2.34
C PRO A 100 4.72 18.18 -3.62
N CYS A 101 4.43 17.14 -4.40
CA CYS A 101 5.01 16.95 -5.73
C CYS A 101 4.22 17.73 -6.80
N SER A 102 4.74 17.76 -8.03
CA SER A 102 3.99 18.28 -9.18
C SER A 102 2.76 17.44 -9.50
N THR A 103 2.86 16.12 -9.27
CA THR A 103 1.73 15.22 -9.44
C THR A 103 0.85 15.28 -8.21
N LYS A 104 -0.46 15.43 -8.44
CA LYS A 104 -1.46 15.50 -7.37
C LYS A 104 -1.41 14.25 -6.49
N ASP A 105 -1.63 14.44 -5.19
CA ASP A 105 -1.72 13.39 -4.17
C ASP A 105 -0.38 12.68 -3.87
N TYR A 106 0.72 13.12 -4.47
CA TYR A 106 2.09 12.73 -4.12
C TYR A 106 2.76 13.76 -3.22
N TYR A 107 3.53 13.28 -2.24
CA TYR A 107 4.28 14.10 -1.30
C TYR A 107 5.65 13.49 -1.03
N TRP A 108 6.69 14.30 -1.03
CA TRP A 108 7.97 13.94 -0.44
C TRP A 108 7.92 14.18 1.07
N LEU A 109 8.30 13.15 1.83
CA LEU A 109 8.46 13.21 3.27
C LEU A 109 9.94 13.20 3.61
N TYR A 110 10.37 14.09 4.50
CA TYR A 110 11.74 14.17 4.98
C TYR A 110 11.81 14.16 6.51
N ARG A 111 12.66 13.29 7.07
CA ARG A 111 12.95 13.21 8.51
C ARG A 111 14.30 12.55 8.74
N ASN A 112 15.20 13.15 9.52
CA ASN A 112 16.47 12.54 9.92
C ASN A 112 17.28 11.92 8.77
N ASN A 113 17.43 12.65 7.66
CA ASN A 113 18.12 12.17 6.44
C ASN A 113 17.46 10.97 5.73
N GLN A 114 16.23 10.64 6.10
CA GLN A 114 15.36 9.68 5.41
C GLN A 114 14.40 10.44 4.49
N TYR A 115 14.28 9.95 3.26
CA TYR A 115 13.33 10.42 2.27
C TYR A 115 12.33 9.31 1.97
N VAL A 116 11.05 9.65 1.99
CA VAL A 116 9.95 8.73 1.67
C VAL A 116 9.04 9.43 0.66
N LEU A 117 8.71 8.76 -0.43
CA LEU A 117 7.69 9.26 -1.35
C LEU A 117 6.36 8.72 -0.85
N ALA A 118 5.37 9.57 -0.64
CA ALA A 118 4.03 9.16 -0.26
C ALA A 118 3.07 9.37 -1.42
N TYR A 119 2.15 8.42 -1.62
CA TYR A 119 1.00 8.58 -2.51
C TYR A 119 -0.28 8.20 -1.76
N LEU A 120 -1.26 9.12 -1.76
CA LEU A 120 -2.51 8.95 -1.05
C LEU A 120 -3.67 8.74 -2.03
N PHE A 121 -4.27 7.56 -2.00
CA PHE A 121 -5.36 7.20 -2.89
C PHE A 121 -6.66 7.01 -2.12
N PHE A 122 -7.63 7.90 -2.34
CA PHE A 122 -8.95 7.86 -1.70
C PHE A 122 -9.98 7.27 -2.68
N ALA A 123 -10.38 6.02 -2.44
CA ALA A 123 -11.46 5.37 -3.20
C ALA A 123 -12.77 5.31 -2.39
N LYS A 124 -13.86 4.99 -3.07
CA LYS A 124 -15.19 4.85 -2.41
C LYS A 124 -15.22 3.76 -1.34
N LYS A 125 -14.40 2.72 -1.49
CA LYS A 125 -14.42 1.52 -0.64
C LYS A 125 -13.28 1.46 0.38
N GLU A 126 -12.21 2.18 0.13
CA GLU A 126 -11.00 2.16 0.96
C GLU A 126 -10.14 3.39 0.66
N THR A 127 -9.32 3.76 1.63
CA THR A 127 -8.19 4.66 1.45
C THR A 127 -6.93 3.81 1.44
N THR A 128 -6.03 4.05 0.48
CA THR A 128 -4.76 3.36 0.38
C THR A 128 -3.61 4.36 0.43
N LEU A 129 -2.67 4.11 1.34
CA LEU A 129 -1.41 4.84 1.43
C LEU A 129 -0.29 3.98 0.87
N TYR A 130 0.52 4.60 0.02
CA TYR A 130 1.74 4.03 -0.48
C TYR A 130 2.90 4.87 0.02
N PHE A 131 3.92 4.23 0.59
CA PHE A 131 5.16 4.87 1.03
C PHE A 131 6.39 4.18 0.43
#